data_AF-A0A074WQU7-F1
#
_entry.id   AF-A0A074WQU7-F1
#
_cell.length_a   1.000
_cell.length_b   1.000
_cell.length_c   1.000
_cell.angle_alpha   90.00
_cell.angle_beta   90.00
_cell.angle_gamma   90.00
#
_symmetry.space_group_name_H-M   'P 1'
#
loop_
_entity.id
_entity.type
_entity.pdbx_description
1 polymer ?
#
loop_
_entity_poly.entity_id
_entity_poly.type
_entity_poly.pdbx_seq_one_letter_code
_entity_poly.pdbx_strand_id
1 'polypeptide(L)'
;MSNGFGPAKPASVSAPIQPEPMPDLLTRAFNEAVRPYTNRVEELENEVADLKAWVEQLEAQRREVHAWIDKRGLRPDVPPSIAQQMDASNPHNPTAAASTLNAQLDRKITIVNFDLHRLQDDLNDSLPTPSFSACMLKFLPDISRLAALPSGPKFAFDLLLKLGGNLNSHGGLENGDEEDLRERRSFYARLDEAMVDIVRGRFREEGEGWGVAREIKRIEKTGAYLRNWGVEPYFPQTLDVMREGSGAAGAGVYHGGGTPPAYQ
;
A
#
# COMPACT_ATOMS: atom_id res chain seq x y z
N MET A 1 25.81 -54.98 -117.90
CA MET A 1 26.27 -56.16 -117.13
C MET A 1 26.58 -55.70 -115.70
N SER A 2 26.07 -56.45 -114.70
CA SER A 2 26.49 -56.53 -113.29
C SER A 2 26.11 -55.47 -112.25
N ASN A 3 24.92 -55.67 -111.64
CA ASN A 3 24.56 -55.78 -110.21
C ASN A 3 25.45 -55.26 -109.04
N GLY A 4 24.74 -54.80 -107.98
CA GLY A 4 25.11 -54.91 -106.55
C GLY A 4 24.21 -54.04 -105.64
N PHE A 5 23.04 -54.53 -105.17
CA PHE A 5 22.70 -54.98 -103.80
C PHE A 5 22.80 -53.91 -102.65
N GLY A 6 21.69 -53.73 -101.90
CA GLY A 6 21.47 -52.76 -100.78
C GLY A 6 22.25 -53.04 -99.48
N PRO A 7 21.90 -52.50 -98.28
CA PRO A 7 20.54 -52.59 -97.67
C PRO A 7 20.09 -51.48 -96.64
N ALA A 8 18.80 -51.59 -96.24
CA ALA A 8 18.13 -51.40 -94.92
C ALA A 8 18.40 -50.21 -93.95
N LYS A 9 17.27 -49.66 -93.44
CA LYS A 9 17.08 -48.77 -92.27
C LYS A 9 17.54 -49.38 -90.93
N PRO A 10 17.79 -48.52 -89.91
CA PRO A 10 17.14 -48.66 -88.60
C PRO A 10 16.50 -47.32 -88.16
N ALA A 11 15.23 -47.29 -87.74
CA ALA A 11 14.70 -47.56 -86.39
C ALA A 11 14.86 -46.39 -85.40
N SER A 12 13.69 -45.90 -84.96
CA SER A 12 13.35 -45.10 -83.77
C SER A 12 14.46 -44.44 -82.96
N VAL A 13 14.44 -43.11 -82.88
CA VAL A 13 15.07 -42.36 -81.80
C VAL A 13 13.96 -41.68 -81.00
N SER A 14 13.80 -42.14 -79.76
CA SER A 14 12.95 -41.60 -78.71
C SER A 14 13.26 -40.12 -78.48
N ALA A 15 12.22 -39.28 -78.40
CA ALA A 15 12.37 -37.89 -77.98
C ALA A 15 12.89 -37.81 -76.52
N PRO A 16 13.74 -36.83 -76.19
CA PRO A 16 14.25 -36.66 -74.83
C PRO A 16 13.16 -36.10 -73.92
N ILE A 17 12.95 -36.75 -72.78
CA ILE A 17 12.15 -36.24 -71.67
C ILE A 17 12.89 -35.01 -71.13
N GLN A 18 12.35 -33.82 -71.40
CA GLN A 18 12.75 -32.57 -70.75
C GLN A 18 12.43 -32.70 -69.25
N PRO A 19 13.43 -32.59 -68.33
CA PRO A 19 13.13 -32.48 -66.92
C PRO A 19 12.54 -31.08 -66.66
N GLU A 20 11.32 -31.02 -66.14
CA GLU A 20 10.75 -29.74 -65.67
C GLU A 20 11.68 -29.10 -64.63
N PRO A 21 11.71 -27.76 -64.55
CA PRO A 21 12.54 -27.06 -63.58
C PRO A 21 12.03 -27.38 -62.16
N MET A 22 12.75 -28.25 -61.47
CA MET A 22 12.55 -28.60 -60.05
C MET A 22 12.57 -27.46 -59.00
N PRO A 23 13.01 -26.20 -59.25
CA PRO A 23 12.94 -25.15 -58.23
C PRO A 23 11.52 -24.89 -57.71
N ASP A 24 10.50 -25.01 -58.58
CA ASP A 24 9.12 -24.66 -58.23
C ASP A 24 8.45 -25.71 -57.33
N LEU A 25 8.80 -26.99 -57.51
CA LEU A 25 8.28 -28.09 -56.68
C LEU A 25 8.80 -28.04 -55.25
N LEU A 26 10.07 -27.69 -55.04
CA LEU A 26 10.66 -27.57 -53.70
C LEU A 26 10.10 -26.35 -52.96
N THR A 27 9.95 -25.22 -53.65
CA THR A 27 9.31 -24.04 -53.09
C THR A 27 7.84 -24.29 -52.76
N ARG A 28 7.10 -25.00 -53.62
CA ARG A 28 5.72 -25.38 -53.34
C ARG A 28 5.59 -26.35 -52.16
N ALA A 29 6.42 -27.39 -52.11
CA ALA A 29 6.42 -28.35 -51.00
C ALA A 29 6.81 -27.68 -49.67
N PHE A 30 7.77 -26.75 -49.70
CA PHE A 30 8.13 -25.94 -48.54
C PHE A 30 6.96 -25.04 -48.09
N ASN A 31 6.33 -24.34 -49.02
CA ASN A 31 5.18 -23.49 -48.70
C ASN A 31 3.99 -24.31 -48.16
N GLU A 32 3.72 -25.49 -48.72
CA GLU A 32 2.69 -26.41 -48.22
C GLU A 32 3.03 -26.96 -46.82
N ALA A 33 4.31 -27.23 -46.55
CA ALA A 33 4.77 -27.70 -45.24
C ALA A 33 4.78 -26.59 -44.16
N VAL A 34 5.02 -25.33 -44.56
CA VAL A 34 5.07 -24.18 -43.63
C VAL A 34 3.67 -23.62 -43.33
N ARG A 35 2.72 -23.72 -44.28
CA ARG A 35 1.36 -23.17 -44.15
C ARG A 35 0.62 -23.56 -42.86
N PRO A 36 0.65 -24.81 -42.36
CA PRO A 36 0.00 -25.17 -41.10
C PRO A 36 0.59 -24.42 -39.90
N TYR A 37 1.91 -24.17 -39.91
CA TYR A 37 2.58 -23.41 -38.86
C TYR A 37 2.25 -21.92 -38.95
N THR A 38 2.19 -21.35 -40.16
CA THR A 38 1.76 -19.95 -40.36
C THR A 38 0.33 -19.73 -39.88
N ASN A 39 -0.59 -20.63 -40.27
CA ASN A 39 -1.97 -20.58 -39.77
C ASN A 39 -2.02 -20.69 -38.24
N ARG A 40 -1.19 -21.56 -37.65
CA ARG A 40 -1.14 -21.71 -36.19
C ARG A 40 -0.60 -20.46 -35.49
N VAL A 41 0.36 -19.78 -36.09
CA VAL A 41 0.87 -18.49 -35.59
C VAL A 41 -0.22 -17.43 -35.65
N GLU A 42 -0.92 -17.29 -36.78
CA GLU A 42 -2.03 -16.34 -36.90
C GLU A 42 -3.16 -16.62 -35.91
N GLU A 43 -3.53 -17.89 -35.69
CA GLU A 43 -4.50 -18.28 -34.66
C GLU A 43 -4.04 -17.89 -33.26
N LEU A 44 -2.79 -18.17 -32.91
CA LEU A 44 -2.24 -17.82 -31.59
C LEU A 44 -2.12 -16.31 -31.40
N GLU A 45 -1.77 -15.56 -32.44
CA GLU A 45 -1.71 -14.10 -32.40
C GLU A 45 -3.10 -13.50 -32.14
N ASN A 46 -4.14 -14.03 -32.79
CA ASN A 46 -5.53 -13.64 -32.55
C ASN A 46 -5.96 -13.99 -31.12
N GLU A 47 -5.67 -15.20 -30.64
CA GLU A 47 -5.99 -15.64 -29.27
C GLU A 47 -5.30 -14.74 -28.23
N VAL A 48 -4.02 -14.39 -28.46
CA VAL A 48 -3.28 -13.47 -27.59
C VAL A 48 -3.88 -12.06 -27.62
N ALA A 49 -4.37 -11.59 -28.76
CA ALA A 49 -5.04 -10.29 -28.88
C ALA A 49 -6.34 -10.26 -28.06
N ASP A 50 -7.16 -11.30 -28.18
CA ASP A 50 -8.42 -11.44 -27.44
C ASP A 50 -8.17 -11.53 -25.93
N LEU A 51 -7.18 -12.34 -25.51
CA LEU A 51 -6.81 -12.43 -24.09
C LEU A 51 -6.33 -11.09 -23.52
N LYS A 52 -5.57 -10.30 -24.29
CA LYS A 52 -5.16 -8.95 -23.87
C LYS A 52 -6.36 -8.02 -23.68
N ALA A 53 -7.28 -8.00 -24.65
CA ALA A 53 -8.49 -7.20 -24.56
C ALA A 53 -9.35 -7.59 -23.34
N TRP A 54 -9.44 -8.89 -23.06
CA TRP A 54 -10.14 -9.40 -21.88
C TRP A 54 -9.47 -8.96 -20.56
N VAL A 55 -8.14 -9.02 -20.48
CA VAL A 55 -7.39 -8.54 -19.31
C VAL A 55 -7.62 -7.05 -19.07
N GLU A 56 -7.57 -6.23 -20.12
CA GLU A 56 -7.85 -4.79 -20.02
C GLU A 56 -9.26 -4.50 -19.49
N GLN A 57 -10.25 -5.27 -19.94
CA GLN A 57 -11.62 -5.16 -19.46
C GLN A 57 -11.73 -5.53 -17.97
N LEU A 58 -11.10 -6.62 -17.54
CA LEU A 58 -11.09 -7.03 -16.14
C LEU A 58 -10.38 -6.00 -15.25
N GLU A 59 -9.27 -5.43 -15.70
CA GLU A 59 -8.58 -4.37 -14.98
C GLU A 59 -9.43 -3.10 -14.85
N ALA A 60 -10.20 -2.75 -15.90
CA ALA A 60 -11.12 -1.63 -15.85
C ALA A 60 -12.23 -1.85 -14.82
N GLN A 61 -12.85 -3.04 -14.80
CA GLN A 61 -13.84 -3.41 -13.79
C GLN A 61 -13.26 -3.41 -12.38
N ARG A 62 -12.05 -3.95 -12.20
CA ARG A 62 -11.35 -3.91 -10.90
C ARG A 62 -11.15 -2.48 -10.40
N ARG A 63 -10.70 -1.56 -11.27
CA ARG A 63 -10.53 -0.13 -10.94
C ARG A 63 -11.85 0.51 -10.54
N GLU A 64 -12.94 0.20 -11.24
CA GLU A 64 -14.28 0.72 -10.91
C GLU A 64 -14.75 0.25 -9.53
N VAL A 65 -14.57 -1.03 -9.21
CA VAL A 65 -14.90 -1.59 -7.88
C VAL A 65 -14.07 -0.90 -6.79
N HIS A 66 -12.75 -0.73 -6.99
CA HIS A 66 -11.89 -0.04 -6.02
C HIS A 66 -12.33 1.41 -5.81
N ALA A 67 -12.64 2.13 -6.89
CA ALA A 67 -13.15 3.51 -6.81
C ALA A 67 -14.50 3.59 -6.09
N TRP A 68 -15.38 2.60 -6.30
CA TRP A 68 -16.65 2.51 -5.57
C TRP A 68 -16.43 2.27 -4.07
N ILE A 69 -15.52 1.37 -3.69
CA ILE A 69 -15.14 1.12 -2.28
C ILE A 69 -14.65 2.43 -1.64
N ASP A 70 -13.74 3.13 -2.31
CA ASP A 70 -13.18 4.38 -1.81
C ASP A 70 -14.26 5.46 -1.65
N LYS A 71 -15.15 5.60 -2.64
CA LYS A 71 -16.29 6.54 -2.60
C LYS A 71 -17.26 6.24 -1.45
N ARG A 72 -17.44 4.96 -1.11
CA ARG A 72 -18.32 4.52 -0.02
C ARG A 72 -17.67 4.59 1.36
N GLY A 73 -16.37 4.84 1.44
CA GLY A 73 -15.68 4.89 2.72
C GLY A 73 -15.45 3.51 3.33
N LEU A 74 -15.44 2.45 2.51
CA LEU A 74 -15.42 1.06 2.96
C LEU A 74 -14.00 0.46 3.02
N ARG A 75 -12.96 1.24 2.72
CA ARG A 75 -11.58 0.75 2.65
C ARG A 75 -11.05 0.13 3.96
N PRO A 76 -11.44 0.60 5.17
CA PRO A 76 -11.12 -0.11 6.41
C PRO A 76 -11.82 -1.47 6.55
N ASP A 77 -12.98 -1.63 5.92
CA ASP A 77 -13.87 -2.78 6.11
C ASP A 77 -13.71 -3.87 5.04
N VAL A 78 -12.83 -3.68 4.05
CA VAL A 78 -12.59 -4.68 3.00
C VAL A 78 -11.74 -5.85 3.52
N PRO A 79 -11.91 -7.06 2.95
CA PRO A 79 -11.05 -8.20 3.24
C PRO A 79 -9.56 -7.91 2.98
N PRO A 80 -8.62 -8.58 3.70
CA PRO A 80 -7.17 -8.34 3.57
C PRO A 80 -6.62 -8.44 2.15
N SER A 81 -7.15 -9.36 1.33
CA SER A 81 -6.72 -9.52 -0.07
C SER A 81 -7.05 -8.30 -0.94
N ILE A 82 -8.21 -7.68 -0.74
CA ILE A 82 -8.61 -6.46 -1.44
C ILE A 82 -7.85 -5.26 -0.86
N ALA A 83 -7.69 -5.20 0.47
CA ALA A 83 -6.91 -4.18 1.15
C ALA A 83 -5.49 -4.09 0.56
N GLN A 84 -4.78 -5.23 0.45
CA GLN A 84 -3.44 -5.29 -0.14
C GLN A 84 -3.41 -4.76 -1.59
N GLN A 85 -4.40 -5.11 -2.41
CA GLN A 85 -4.47 -4.63 -3.79
C GLN A 85 -4.79 -3.13 -3.90
N MET A 86 -5.58 -2.60 -2.98
CA MET A 86 -5.90 -1.17 -2.92
C MET A 86 -4.73 -0.35 -2.37
N ASP A 87 -3.96 -0.93 -1.46
CA ASP A 87 -2.80 -0.31 -0.80
C ASP A 87 -1.53 -0.39 -1.63
N ALA A 88 -1.48 -1.30 -2.60
CA ALA A 88 -0.40 -1.36 -3.57
C ALA A 88 -0.19 0.02 -4.20
N SER A 89 1.01 0.56 -4.00
CA SER A 89 1.36 1.91 -4.42
C SER A 89 1.24 2.04 -5.94
N ASN A 90 0.46 3.02 -6.40
CA ASN A 90 0.48 3.42 -7.80
C ASN A 90 1.77 4.23 -8.05
N PRO A 91 2.62 3.87 -9.02
CA PRO A 91 3.84 4.63 -9.35
C PRO A 91 3.58 6.11 -9.62
N HIS A 92 2.39 6.46 -10.14
CA HIS A 92 2.00 7.83 -10.44
C HIS A 92 1.44 8.60 -9.23
N ASN A 93 1.04 7.90 -8.17
CA ASN A 93 0.56 8.51 -6.94
C ASN A 93 0.80 7.58 -5.73
N PRO A 94 2.04 7.51 -5.23
CA PRO A 94 2.43 6.55 -4.20
C PRO A 94 1.75 6.81 -2.85
N THR A 95 1.25 8.03 -2.62
CA THR A 95 0.63 8.44 -1.35
C THR A 95 -0.90 8.39 -1.35
N ALA A 96 -1.54 8.11 -2.50
CA ALA A 96 -3.00 8.11 -2.62
C ALA A 96 -3.68 7.17 -1.63
N ALA A 97 -3.12 5.97 -1.49
CA ALA A 97 -3.64 4.94 -0.61
C ALA A 97 -3.70 5.44 0.85
N ALA A 98 -2.61 6.03 1.33
CA ALA A 98 -2.51 6.57 2.67
C ALA A 98 -3.48 7.74 2.90
N SER A 99 -3.56 8.69 1.96
CA SER A 99 -4.48 9.82 2.09
C SER A 99 -5.95 9.39 2.11
N THR A 100 -6.32 8.44 1.24
CA THR A 100 -7.69 7.96 1.13
C THR A 100 -8.08 7.13 2.35
N LEU A 101 -7.21 6.22 2.80
CA LEU A 101 -7.45 5.44 4.02
C LEU A 101 -7.55 6.35 5.24
N ASN A 102 -6.65 7.33 5.39
CA ASN A 102 -6.70 8.31 6.47
C ASN A 102 -8.03 9.06 6.52
N ALA A 103 -8.48 9.61 5.39
CA ALA A 103 -9.74 10.37 5.34
C ALA A 103 -10.95 9.53 5.75
N GLN A 104 -10.97 8.24 5.38
CA GLN A 104 -12.04 7.33 5.74
C GLN A 104 -11.99 6.94 7.23
N LEU A 105 -10.79 6.66 7.76
CA LEU A 105 -10.61 6.38 9.18
C LEU A 105 -10.95 7.58 10.06
N ASP A 106 -10.51 8.78 9.70
CA ASP A 106 -10.82 10.01 10.42
C ASP A 106 -12.34 10.24 10.53
N ARG A 107 -13.05 10.07 9.41
CA ARG A 107 -14.51 10.15 9.36
C ARG A 107 -15.16 9.08 10.22
N LYS A 108 -14.71 7.83 10.13
CA LYS A 108 -15.26 6.70 10.90
C LYS A 108 -15.05 6.89 12.41
N ILE A 109 -13.87 7.31 12.83
CA ILE A 109 -13.56 7.67 14.22
C ILE A 109 -14.48 8.79 14.70
N THR A 110 -14.69 9.82 13.89
CA THR A 110 -15.58 10.95 14.23
C THR A 110 -17.02 10.49 14.42
N ILE A 111 -17.53 9.66 13.50
CA ILE A 111 -18.89 9.11 13.57
C ILE A 111 -19.05 8.25 14.82
N VAL A 112 -18.13 7.31 15.07
CA VAL A 112 -18.19 6.46 16.26
C VAL A 112 -18.12 7.28 17.54
N ASN A 113 -17.26 8.30 17.60
CA ASN A 113 -17.20 9.18 18.77
C ASN A 113 -18.51 9.94 19.00
N PHE A 114 -19.12 10.45 17.92
CA PHE A 114 -20.43 11.10 18.00
C PHE A 114 -21.52 10.14 18.47
N ASP A 115 -21.56 8.92 17.91
CA ASP A 115 -22.55 7.91 18.28
C ASP A 115 -22.40 7.48 19.74
N LEU A 116 -21.17 7.41 20.27
CA LEU A 116 -20.93 7.13 21.69
C LEU A 116 -21.44 8.25 22.58
N HIS A 117 -21.20 9.52 22.24
CA HIS A 117 -21.75 10.65 23.01
C HIS A 117 -23.27 10.71 22.93
N ARG A 118 -23.85 10.46 21.75
CA ARG A 118 -25.29 10.37 21.60
C ARG A 118 -25.89 9.25 22.47
N LEU A 119 -25.22 8.10 22.53
CA LEU A 119 -25.67 7.00 23.38
C LEU A 119 -25.60 7.36 24.87
N GLN A 120 -24.62 8.17 25.31
CA GLN A 120 -24.58 8.71 26.67
C GLN A 120 -25.79 9.61 26.95
N ASP A 121 -26.08 10.52 26.01
CA ASP A 121 -27.23 11.43 26.12
C ASP A 121 -28.54 10.64 26.19
N ASP A 122 -28.70 9.62 25.33
CA ASP A 122 -29.89 8.76 25.28
C ASP A 122 -30.05 7.92 26.57
N LEU A 123 -28.93 7.49 27.18
CA LEU A 123 -28.95 6.77 28.46
C LEU A 123 -29.16 7.70 29.66
N ASN A 124 -29.03 9.03 29.47
CA ASN A 124 -28.93 10.03 30.54
C ASN A 124 -27.91 9.63 31.62
N ASP A 125 -26.84 8.94 31.20
CA ASP A 125 -25.78 8.39 32.05
C ASP A 125 -24.46 8.30 31.26
N SER A 126 -23.35 8.28 31.99
CA SER A 126 -22.02 8.11 31.42
C SER A 126 -21.80 6.66 30.98
N LEU A 127 -21.44 6.46 29.71
CA LEU A 127 -20.92 5.17 29.26
C LEU A 127 -19.64 4.82 30.05
N PRO A 128 -19.52 3.59 30.57
CA PRO A 128 -18.32 3.15 31.26
C PRO A 128 -17.08 3.32 30.37
N THR A 129 -15.99 3.85 30.94
CA THR A 129 -14.70 4.02 30.27
C THR A 129 -14.19 2.76 29.57
N PRO A 130 -14.31 1.53 30.13
CA PRO A 130 -13.93 0.31 29.43
C PRO A 130 -14.69 0.08 28.11
N SER A 131 -15.97 0.45 28.06
CA SER A 131 -16.79 0.32 26.85
C SER A 131 -16.37 1.33 25.78
N PHE A 132 -16.10 2.57 26.20
CA PHE A 132 -15.62 3.62 25.31
C PHE A 132 -14.21 3.31 24.78
N SER A 133 -13.28 2.93 25.67
CA SER A 133 -11.91 2.56 25.35
C SER A 133 -11.88 1.40 24.36
N ALA A 134 -12.68 0.34 24.60
CA ALA A 134 -12.79 -0.81 23.70
C ALA A 134 -13.29 -0.42 22.30
N CYS A 135 -14.23 0.52 22.19
CA CYS A 135 -14.70 1.02 20.89
C CYS A 135 -13.61 1.79 20.14
N MET A 136 -12.82 2.61 20.84
CA MET A 136 -11.71 3.36 20.23
C MET A 136 -10.55 2.44 19.83
N LEU A 137 -10.21 1.43 20.64
CA LEU A 137 -9.11 0.51 20.35
C LEU A 137 -9.34 -0.35 19.09
N LYS A 138 -10.58 -0.50 18.62
CA LYS A 138 -10.90 -1.20 17.36
C LYS A 138 -10.25 -0.56 16.13
N PHE A 139 -9.87 0.71 16.20
CA PHE A 139 -9.22 1.41 15.11
C PHE A 139 -7.70 1.15 15.03
N LEU A 140 -7.07 0.58 16.06
CA LEU A 140 -5.62 0.38 16.09
C LEU A 140 -5.08 -0.47 14.92
N PRO A 141 -5.71 -1.60 14.54
CA PRO A 141 -5.22 -2.39 13.40
C PRO A 141 -5.20 -1.58 12.09
N ASP A 142 -6.24 -0.79 11.85
CA ASP A 142 -6.34 0.03 10.63
C ASP A 142 -5.39 1.23 10.65
N ILE A 143 -5.16 1.84 11.82
CA ILE A 143 -4.15 2.89 12.00
C ILE A 143 -2.74 2.32 11.78
N SER A 144 -2.48 1.09 12.25
CA SER A 144 -1.22 0.40 12.03
C SER A 144 -1.01 0.07 10.55
N ARG A 145 -2.06 -0.40 9.88
CA ARG A 145 -2.08 -0.59 8.42
C ARG A 145 -1.78 0.72 7.68
N LEU A 146 -2.43 1.82 8.08
CA LEU A 146 -2.18 3.15 7.53
C LEU A 146 -0.70 3.55 7.71
N ALA A 147 -0.13 3.33 8.89
CA ALA A 147 1.27 3.65 9.18
C ALA A 147 2.28 2.87 8.32
N ALA A 148 1.90 1.70 7.79
CA ALA A 148 2.74 0.91 6.90
C ALA A 148 2.73 1.41 5.44
N LEU A 149 1.81 2.32 5.08
CA LEU A 149 1.74 2.90 3.74
C LEU A 149 2.74 4.05 3.57
N PRO A 150 3.20 4.34 2.34
CA PRO A 150 4.03 5.52 2.07
C PRO A 150 3.33 6.82 2.49
N SER A 151 4.01 7.68 3.26
CA SER A 151 3.41 8.88 3.87
C SER A 151 2.29 8.60 4.88
N GLY A 152 2.10 7.34 5.27
CA GLY A 152 1.13 6.89 6.26
C GLY A 152 1.46 7.25 7.71
N PRO A 153 2.71 7.13 8.17
CA PRO A 153 3.10 7.44 9.55
C PRO A 153 2.63 8.81 10.05
N LYS A 154 2.71 9.86 9.22
CA LYS A 154 2.24 11.19 9.61
C LYS A 154 0.74 11.23 9.92
N PHE A 155 -0.06 10.52 9.12
CA PHE A 155 -1.51 10.47 9.28
C PHE A 155 -1.89 9.61 10.49
N ALA A 156 -1.24 8.45 10.62
CA ALA A 156 -1.46 7.53 11.74
C ALA A 156 -1.15 8.20 13.10
N PHE A 157 -0.09 9.02 13.16
CA PHE A 157 0.28 9.79 14.35
C PHE A 157 -0.88 10.68 14.85
N ASP A 158 -1.47 11.47 13.95
CA ASP A 158 -2.57 12.36 14.32
C ASP A 158 -3.85 11.61 14.69
N LEU A 159 -4.19 10.52 13.98
CA LEU A 159 -5.35 9.70 14.31
C LEU A 159 -5.23 9.05 15.69
N LEU A 160 -4.03 8.59 16.05
CA LEU A 160 -3.79 7.95 17.34
C LEU A 160 -3.89 8.98 18.49
N LEU A 161 -3.35 10.19 18.30
CA LEU A 161 -3.57 11.29 19.24
C LEU A 161 -5.05 11.70 19.34
N LYS A 162 -5.80 11.63 18.23
CA LYS A 162 -7.25 11.89 18.21
C LYS A 162 -8.01 10.86 19.05
N LEU A 163 -7.68 9.57 18.99
CA LEU A 163 -8.27 8.55 19.88
C LEU A 163 -8.02 8.88 21.36
N GLY A 164 -6.80 9.30 21.69
CA GLY A 164 -6.45 9.79 23.04
C GLY A 164 -7.29 10.99 23.47
N GLY A 165 -7.45 11.97 22.57
CA GLY A 165 -8.27 13.15 22.81
C GLY A 165 -9.76 12.84 23.00
N ASN A 166 -10.30 11.89 22.23
CA ASN A 166 -11.68 11.44 22.39
C ASN A 166 -11.93 10.88 23.79
N LEU A 167 -11.01 10.07 24.33
CA LEU A 167 -11.14 9.56 25.70
C LEU A 167 -10.98 10.66 26.76
N ASN A 168 -10.13 11.66 26.52
CA ASN A 168 -9.98 12.80 27.45
C ASN A 168 -11.28 13.59 27.58
N SER A 169 -12.03 13.72 26.47
CA SER A 169 -13.34 14.39 26.43
C SER A 169 -14.49 13.50 26.93
N HIS A 170 -14.22 12.22 27.22
CA HIS A 170 -15.21 11.25 27.68
C HIS A 170 -15.30 11.19 29.20
N GLY A 171 -16.53 11.20 29.74
CA GLY A 171 -16.83 10.78 31.11
C GLY A 171 -16.42 11.76 32.24
N GLY A 172 -15.74 12.87 31.92
CA GLY A 172 -15.29 13.86 32.91
C GLY A 172 -14.17 13.30 33.82
N LEU A 173 -12.99 13.89 33.76
CA LEU A 173 -11.84 13.44 34.55
C LEU A 173 -12.01 13.65 36.08
N GLU A 174 -12.99 14.47 36.47
CA GLU A 174 -13.20 14.89 37.86
C GLU A 174 -13.87 13.82 38.75
N ASN A 175 -14.54 12.83 38.13
CA ASN A 175 -15.35 11.82 38.82
C ASN A 175 -14.79 10.39 38.70
N GLY A 176 -13.58 10.21 38.15
CA GLY A 176 -13.00 8.89 37.92
C GLY A 176 -12.60 8.20 39.23
N ASP A 177 -13.08 6.98 39.44
CA ASP A 177 -12.58 6.10 40.51
C ASP A 177 -11.26 5.41 40.09
N GLU A 178 -10.66 4.64 40.99
CA GLU A 178 -9.38 3.98 40.71
C GLU A 178 -9.48 2.96 39.56
N GLU A 179 -10.67 2.38 39.33
CA GLU A 179 -10.90 1.46 38.23
C GLU A 179 -10.95 2.20 36.88
N ASP A 180 -11.63 3.35 36.82
CA ASP A 180 -11.63 4.27 35.69
C ASP A 180 -10.22 4.73 35.34
N LEU A 181 -9.47 5.21 36.33
CA LEU A 181 -8.09 5.66 36.15
C LEU A 181 -7.18 4.54 35.64
N ARG A 182 -7.33 3.33 36.18
CA ARG A 182 -6.60 2.15 35.71
C ARG A 182 -6.93 1.84 34.25
N GLU A 183 -8.19 1.91 33.85
CA GLU A 183 -8.60 1.67 32.46
C GLU A 183 -8.05 2.74 31.52
N ARG A 184 -8.10 4.02 31.92
CA ARG A 184 -7.47 5.12 31.16
C ARG A 184 -5.99 4.89 30.97
N ARG A 185 -5.25 4.52 32.02
CA ARG A 185 -3.82 4.18 31.93
C ARG A 185 -3.56 3.00 31.00
N SER A 186 -4.38 1.94 31.08
CA SER A 186 -4.32 0.78 30.19
C SER A 186 -4.53 1.17 28.73
N PHE A 187 -5.52 2.03 28.46
CA PHE A 187 -5.77 2.56 27.13
C PHE A 187 -4.58 3.35 26.58
N TYR A 188 -4.02 4.30 27.33
CA TYR A 188 -2.85 5.06 26.88
C TYR A 188 -1.60 4.19 26.72
N ALA A 189 -1.43 3.14 27.52
CA ALA A 189 -0.32 2.20 27.35
C ALA A 189 -0.37 1.48 25.98
N ARG A 190 -1.56 1.05 25.55
CA ARG A 190 -1.76 0.44 24.22
C ARG A 190 -1.56 1.45 23.08
N LEU A 191 -2.02 2.69 23.28
CA LEU A 191 -1.79 3.77 22.34
C LEU A 191 -0.29 4.09 22.23
N ASP A 192 0.43 4.13 23.34
CA ASP A 192 1.87 4.39 23.40
C ASP A 192 2.67 3.31 22.65
N GLU A 193 2.35 2.04 22.89
CA GLU A 193 2.96 0.91 22.18
C GLU A 193 2.80 1.04 20.66
N ALA A 194 1.58 1.32 20.18
CA ALA A 194 1.32 1.49 18.75
C ALA A 194 2.01 2.75 18.17
N MET A 195 2.13 3.81 18.97
CA MET A 195 2.71 5.08 18.55
C MET A 195 4.22 5.01 18.33
N VAL A 196 4.93 4.15 19.06
CA VAL A 196 6.39 3.96 18.91
C VAL A 196 6.77 3.64 17.46
N ASP A 197 6.11 2.67 16.84
CA ASP A 197 6.42 2.26 15.47
C ASP A 197 6.01 3.31 14.43
N ILE A 198 4.93 4.05 14.71
CA ILE A 198 4.51 5.20 13.89
C ILE A 198 5.57 6.30 13.93
N VAL A 199 6.07 6.67 15.11
CA VAL A 199 7.11 7.70 15.26
C VAL A 199 8.39 7.28 14.56
N ARG A 200 8.81 6.01 14.70
CA ARG A 200 9.95 5.48 13.93
C ARG A 200 9.72 5.60 12.42
N GLY A 201 8.51 5.29 11.96
CA GLY A 201 8.10 5.50 10.58
C GLY A 201 8.22 6.96 10.13
N ARG A 202 7.74 7.92 10.93
CA ARG A 202 7.84 9.36 10.63
C ARG A 202 9.29 9.82 10.53
N PHE A 203 10.16 9.40 11.43
CA PHE A 203 11.58 9.72 11.32
C PHE A 203 12.22 9.16 10.05
N ARG A 204 11.84 7.95 9.61
CA ARG A 204 12.34 7.37 8.34
C ARG A 204 11.90 8.17 7.11
N GLU A 205 10.68 8.70 7.12
CA GLU A 205 10.12 9.39 5.95
C GLU A 205 10.39 10.91 5.93
N GLU A 206 10.29 11.57 7.08
CA GLU A 206 10.33 13.03 7.20
C GLU A 206 11.65 13.55 7.81
N GLY A 207 12.37 12.73 8.59
CA GLY A 207 13.63 13.11 9.24
C GLY A 207 13.55 14.43 10.01
N GLU A 208 14.46 15.36 9.69
CA GLU A 208 14.52 16.69 10.31
C GLU A 208 13.34 17.60 9.93
N GLY A 209 12.64 17.31 8.83
CA GLY A 209 11.52 18.13 8.33
C GLY A 209 10.24 18.04 9.16
N TRP A 210 10.12 17.05 10.04
CA TRP A 210 8.91 16.82 10.84
C TRP A 210 8.67 17.93 11.89
N GLY A 211 9.72 18.46 12.52
CA GLY A 211 9.55 19.40 13.63
C GLY A 211 9.08 18.72 14.94
N VAL A 212 9.55 17.51 15.19
CA VAL A 212 9.27 16.64 16.36
C VAL A 212 9.26 17.37 17.71
N ALA A 213 10.11 18.38 17.92
CA ALA A 213 10.15 19.16 19.16
C ALA A 213 8.82 19.87 19.49
N ARG A 214 8.02 20.24 18.48
CA ARG A 214 6.68 20.80 18.67
C ARG A 214 5.70 19.73 19.14
N GLU A 215 5.79 18.54 18.57
CA GLU A 215 4.92 17.41 18.93
C GLU A 215 5.26 16.86 20.32
N ILE A 216 6.53 16.81 20.72
CA ILE A 216 6.95 16.49 22.11
C ILE A 216 6.24 17.43 23.09
N LYS A 217 6.33 18.75 22.86
CA LYS A 217 5.68 19.75 23.71
C LYS A 217 4.16 19.59 23.74
N ARG A 218 3.54 19.24 22.61
CA ARG A 218 2.10 18.98 22.52
C ARG A 218 1.70 17.79 23.40
N ILE A 219 2.42 16.68 23.32
CA ILE A 219 2.17 15.47 24.12
C ILE A 219 2.41 15.74 25.60
N GLU A 220 3.53 16.37 25.96
CA GLU A 220 3.86 16.72 27.34
C GLU A 220 2.84 17.67 27.97
N LYS A 221 2.35 18.66 27.21
CA LYS A 221 1.29 19.57 27.70
C LYS A 221 0.02 18.81 28.05
N THR A 222 -0.40 17.87 27.21
CA THR A 222 -1.57 17.02 27.48
C THR A 222 -1.30 16.11 28.68
N GLY A 223 -0.12 15.49 28.77
CA GLY A 223 0.26 14.66 29.91
C GLY A 223 0.29 15.42 31.23
N ALA A 224 0.76 16.67 31.23
CA ALA A 224 0.74 17.54 32.42
C ALA A 224 -0.70 17.88 32.86
N TYR A 225 -1.61 18.12 31.91
CA TYR A 225 -3.02 18.30 32.22
C TYR A 225 -3.64 17.03 32.84
N LEU A 226 -3.40 15.87 32.22
CA LEU A 226 -3.93 14.58 32.68
C LEU A 226 -3.38 14.14 34.04
N ARG A 227 -2.12 14.50 34.35
CA ARG A 227 -1.50 14.25 35.65
C ARG A 227 -2.27 14.87 36.81
N ASN A 228 -2.84 16.07 36.62
CA ASN A 228 -3.66 16.72 37.65
C ASN A 228 -4.91 15.89 38.02
N TRP A 229 -5.26 14.92 37.19
CA TRP A 229 -6.41 14.01 37.36
C TRP A 229 -5.97 12.56 37.63
N GLY A 230 -4.71 12.30 37.98
CA GLY A 230 -4.22 10.94 38.29
C GLY A 230 -4.04 10.01 37.08
N VAL A 231 -4.15 10.54 35.87
CA VAL A 231 -3.95 9.81 34.61
C VAL A 231 -2.50 9.99 34.15
N GLU A 232 -1.61 9.15 34.66
CA GLU A 232 -0.20 9.10 34.28
C GLU A 232 0.35 7.66 34.30
N PRO A 233 1.37 7.33 33.47
CA PRO A 233 2.05 8.19 32.50
C PRO A 233 1.31 8.31 31.15
N TYR A 234 1.56 9.40 30.41
CA TYR A 234 0.97 9.67 29.08
C TYR A 234 2.05 9.61 27.99
N PHE A 235 2.02 8.56 27.17
CA PHE A 235 2.97 8.30 26.08
C PHE A 235 4.47 8.30 26.46
N PRO A 236 4.89 7.64 27.57
CA PRO A 236 6.29 7.67 28.00
C PRO A 236 7.26 7.08 26.94
N GLN A 237 6.95 5.92 26.35
CA GLN A 237 7.87 5.25 25.40
C GLN A 237 7.99 6.05 24.11
N THR A 238 6.86 6.57 23.61
CA THR A 238 6.83 7.46 22.45
C THR A 238 7.70 8.69 22.66
N LEU A 239 7.58 9.35 23.82
CA LEU A 239 8.38 10.53 24.13
C LEU A 239 9.88 10.22 24.15
N ASP A 240 10.27 9.06 24.68
CA ASP A 240 11.67 8.62 24.69
C ASP A 240 12.19 8.44 23.26
N VAL A 241 11.46 7.71 22.40
CA VAL A 241 11.83 7.54 20.99
C VAL A 241 11.87 8.87 20.22
N MET A 242 10.94 9.79 20.49
CA MET A 242 10.94 11.13 19.89
C MET A 242 12.18 11.94 20.30
N ARG A 243 12.59 11.87 21.56
CA ARG A 243 13.79 12.57 22.06
C ARG A 243 15.08 11.96 21.50
N GLU A 244 15.17 10.63 21.48
CA GLU A 244 16.31 9.91 20.89
C GLU A 244 16.48 10.23 19.41
N GLY A 245 15.38 10.16 18.63
CA GLY A 245 15.40 10.49 17.21
C GLY A 245 15.75 11.95 16.92
N SER A 246 15.37 12.87 17.83
CA SER A 246 15.77 14.28 17.76
C SER A 246 17.26 14.49 18.01
N GLY A 247 17.86 13.72 18.93
CA GLY A 247 19.28 13.81 19.28
C GLY A 247 20.19 13.15 18.24
N ALA A 248 19.75 12.06 17.61
CA ALA A 248 20.52 11.35 16.58
C ALA A 248 20.70 12.16 15.29
N ALA A 249 19.73 12.99 14.91
CA ALA A 249 19.84 13.88 13.74
C ALA A 249 20.85 15.03 13.94
N GLY A 250 21.13 15.43 15.19
CA GLY A 250 22.09 16.48 15.51
C GLY A 250 23.54 16.02 15.70
N ALA A 251 23.81 14.71 15.71
CA ALA A 251 25.10 14.13 16.11
C ALA A 251 25.83 13.39 14.96
N GLY A 252 25.68 13.86 13.72
CA GLY A 252 26.27 13.21 12.56
C GLY A 252 26.87 14.17 11.54
N VAL A 253 27.92 14.94 11.90
CA VAL A 253 29.16 15.21 11.13
C VAL A 253 30.09 16.05 12.04
N TYR A 254 30.93 15.41 12.85
CA TYR A 254 32.21 15.97 13.31
C TYR A 254 33.23 14.83 13.47
N HIS A 255 33.55 14.18 12.35
CA HIS A 255 34.84 13.51 12.19
C HIS A 255 35.78 14.52 11.53
N GLY A 256 36.69 15.09 12.30
CA GLY A 256 37.71 16.01 11.78
C GLY A 256 38.57 16.57 12.89
N GLY A 257 39.66 15.87 13.20
CA GLY A 257 40.72 16.40 14.05
C GLY A 257 41.28 17.69 13.46
N GLY A 258 41.43 18.71 14.30
CA GLY A 258 42.04 19.98 13.96
C GLY A 258 42.47 20.69 15.22
N THR A 259 43.76 20.60 15.54
CA THR A 259 44.43 21.38 16.59
C THR A 259 44.18 22.89 16.42
N PRO A 260 44.00 23.65 17.51
CA PRO A 260 43.76 25.09 17.44
C PRO A 260 45.05 25.86 17.10
N PRO A 261 44.99 26.92 16.26
CA PRO A 261 46.14 27.79 16.05
C PRO A 261 46.29 28.78 17.22
N ALA A 262 47.48 28.80 17.81
CA ALA A 262 47.93 29.85 18.70
C ALA A 262 48.24 31.11 17.87
N TYR A 263 47.67 32.25 18.27
CA TYR A 263 48.06 33.55 17.73
C TYR A 263 49.15 34.17 18.62
N GLN A 264 50.26 34.54 17.98
CA GLN A 264 51.18 35.59 18.39
C GLN A 264 50.71 36.93 17.82
#